data_AF-A0A4R0RP01-F1
#
_entry.id   AF-A0A4R0RP01-F1
#
_cell.length_a   1.000
_cell.length_b   1.000
_cell.length_c   1.000
_cell.angle_alpha   90.00
_cell.angle_beta   90.00
_cell.angle_gamma   90.00
#
_symmetry.space_group_name_H-M   'P 1'
#
loop_
_entity.id
_entity.type
_entity.pdbx_description
1 polymer ?
#
loop_
_entity_poly.entity_id
_entity_poly.type
_entity_poly.pdbx_seq_one_letter_code
_entity_poly.pdbx_strand_id
1 'polypeptide(L)'
;MDVQEFHPRELNAGEFAEHCRECEECRTTMLANLIPSAHKRRNPASNPKQQARSELTQCQTCWKSKADGAVLFKCSACKVDLYCSKECQKTAWPTHKVKCKINQRVSLNGKDVSSLIGDLRGFTSKHRPSIAMAGVRALELVKDLSRCKRDLLVLSLISRPGRTRTETAFFAMEASVKPYSFFQEKGVEMLEQLAHYEKENKRTGAVATLFVLLHCIDSGISNVAPVGVWRDVLDPAYRGDWEGELIRHLNEGIVL
;
A
#
# COMPACT_ATOMS: atom_id res chain seq x y z
N MET A 1 -21.93 38.07 29.12
CA MET A 1 -22.75 37.05 28.44
C MET A 1 -21.84 35.84 28.25
N ASP A 2 -21.43 35.27 29.37
CA ASP A 2 -21.96 34.00 29.91
C ASP A 2 -21.74 32.82 28.96
N VAL A 3 -20.63 32.13 29.20
CA VAL A 3 -20.33 30.82 28.63
C VAL A 3 -21.00 29.81 29.55
N GLN A 4 -22.21 29.38 29.18
CA GLN A 4 -22.85 28.26 29.89
C GLN A 4 -22.14 26.96 29.50
N GLU A 5 -21.48 26.36 30.49
CA GLU A 5 -21.01 24.97 30.45
C GLU A 5 -22.21 24.04 30.20
N PHE A 6 -22.22 23.33 29.07
CA PHE A 6 -23.16 22.24 28.83
C PHE A 6 -22.49 20.90 29.13
N HIS A 7 -22.94 20.26 30.22
CA HIS A 7 -22.66 18.88 30.55
C HIS A 7 -23.94 18.05 30.26
N PRO A 8 -23.90 17.06 29.37
CA PRO A 8 -24.77 15.88 29.53
C PRO A 8 -24.06 14.59 29.05
N ARG A 9 -23.63 13.67 29.92
CA ARG A 9 -24.42 12.49 30.33
C ARG A 9 -25.74 12.28 29.57
N GLU A 10 -25.80 11.14 28.90
CA GLU A 10 -26.98 10.49 28.29
C GLU A 10 -27.48 11.07 26.96
N LEU A 11 -26.72 10.84 25.88
CA LEU A 11 -27.25 10.83 24.52
C LEU A 11 -26.93 9.47 23.87
N ASN A 12 -27.96 8.80 23.36
CA ASN A 12 -27.88 7.51 22.67
C ASN A 12 -27.05 7.64 21.38
N ALA A 13 -26.29 6.59 21.03
CA ALA A 13 -25.42 6.50 19.86
C ALA A 13 -26.08 6.86 18.52
N GLY A 14 -27.42 6.84 18.45
CA GLY A 14 -28.18 7.24 17.26
C GLY A 14 -28.31 8.76 17.05
N GLU A 15 -28.37 9.57 18.11
CA GLU A 15 -28.68 11.02 17.98
C GLU A 15 -27.42 11.88 17.82
N PHE A 16 -26.25 11.39 18.23
CA PHE A 16 -24.96 12.06 18.00
C PHE A 16 -24.49 11.99 16.53
N ALA A 17 -25.07 11.08 15.73
CA ALA A 17 -24.67 10.85 14.35
C ALA A 17 -25.15 11.94 13.37
N GLU A 18 -26.16 12.74 13.74
CA GLU A 18 -26.71 13.74 12.82
C GLU A 18 -25.97 15.07 12.81
N HIS A 19 -25.28 15.43 13.90
CA HIS A 19 -24.63 16.74 14.05
C HIS A 19 -23.15 16.77 13.62
N CYS A 20 -22.54 15.61 13.32
CA CYS A 20 -21.10 15.49 13.04
C CYS A 20 -20.80 15.09 11.58
N ARG A 21 -21.68 15.44 10.64
CA ARG A 21 -21.56 15.02 9.22
C ARG A 21 -20.59 15.85 8.38
N GLU A 22 -20.06 16.97 8.88
CA GLU A 22 -19.31 17.94 8.06
C GLU A 22 -17.81 18.06 8.36
N CYS A 23 -17.26 17.31 9.35
CA CYS A 23 -15.83 17.37 9.66
C CYS A 23 -15.10 16.06 9.31
N GLU A 24 -14.20 16.11 8.33
CA GLU A 24 -13.37 14.98 7.87
C GLU A 24 -12.49 14.39 8.99
N GLU A 25 -12.07 15.23 9.94
CA GLU A 25 -11.31 14.82 11.14
C GLU A 25 -12.17 14.00 12.14
N CYS A 26 -13.43 14.37 12.35
CA CYS A 26 -14.35 13.63 13.22
C CYS A 26 -14.69 12.26 12.64
N ARG A 27 -14.88 12.16 11.32
CA ARG A 27 -15.14 10.89 10.62
C ARG A 27 -13.96 9.94 10.73
N THR A 28 -12.74 10.45 10.60
CA THR A 28 -11.50 9.69 10.75
C THR A 28 -11.31 9.17 12.17
N THR A 29 -11.61 10.01 13.18
CA THR A 29 -11.48 9.63 14.59
C THR A 29 -12.53 8.61 15.02
N MET A 30 -13.77 8.71 14.52
CA MET A 30 -14.80 7.70 14.77
C MET A 30 -14.46 6.35 14.11
N LEU A 31 -13.95 6.36 12.88
CA LEU A 31 -13.50 5.14 12.21
C LEU A 31 -12.35 4.47 12.97
N ALA A 32 -11.40 5.24 13.50
CA ALA A 32 -10.27 4.72 14.28
C ALA A 32 -10.71 3.89 15.51
N ASN A 33 -11.82 4.27 16.16
CA ASN A 33 -12.36 3.59 17.34
C ASN A 33 -13.08 2.27 17.01
N LEU A 34 -13.48 2.06 15.76
CA LEU A 34 -14.15 0.84 15.30
C LEU A 34 -13.16 -0.21 14.77
N ILE A 35 -11.88 0.13 14.60
CA ILE A 35 -10.87 -0.78 14.06
C ILE A 35 -10.41 -1.76 15.15
N PRO A 36 -10.47 -3.08 14.91
CA PRO A 36 -9.90 -4.05 15.82
C PRO A 36 -8.38 -3.87 15.95
N SER A 37 -7.86 -3.98 17.18
CA SER A 37 -6.42 -3.99 17.44
C SER A 37 -5.71 -5.10 16.64
N ALA A 38 -4.46 -4.85 16.27
CA ALA A 38 -3.67 -5.79 15.49
C ALA A 38 -3.44 -7.11 16.23
N HIS A 39 -3.55 -8.23 15.51
CA HIS A 39 -3.23 -9.54 16.06
C HIS A 39 -1.75 -9.60 16.47
N LYS A 40 -1.49 -10.05 17.71
CA LYS A 40 -0.12 -10.21 18.23
C LYS A 40 0.58 -11.47 17.70
N ARG A 41 -0.20 -12.50 17.37
CA ARG A 41 0.31 -13.78 16.85
C ARG A 41 0.22 -13.81 15.32
N ARG A 42 1.06 -14.61 14.68
CA ARG A 42 0.98 -14.87 13.25
C ARG A 42 -0.27 -15.69 12.94
N ASN A 43 -0.91 -15.38 11.81
CA ASN A 43 -2.01 -16.19 11.32
C ASN A 43 -1.49 -17.57 10.86
N PRO A 44 -2.12 -18.69 11.28
CA PRO A 44 -1.71 -20.03 10.86
C PRO A 44 -1.86 -20.29 9.35
N ALA A 45 -2.71 -19.53 8.65
CA ALA A 45 -2.85 -19.62 7.20
C ALA A 45 -1.69 -18.97 6.42
N SER A 46 -0.78 -18.24 7.08
CA SER A 46 0.39 -17.67 6.43
C SER A 46 1.45 -18.73 6.10
N ASN A 47 2.09 -18.60 4.93
CA ASN A 47 3.16 -19.50 4.52
C ASN A 47 4.39 -19.40 5.45
N PRO A 48 4.80 -20.50 6.13
CA PRO A 48 5.92 -20.49 7.06
C PRO A 48 7.25 -20.12 6.40
N LYS A 49 7.44 -20.39 5.10
CA LYS A 49 8.71 -20.19 4.39
C LYS A 49 8.95 -18.74 3.93
N GLN A 50 7.90 -17.92 3.78
CA GLN A 50 8.03 -16.47 3.53
C GLN A 50 8.54 -15.66 4.75
N GLN A 51 8.94 -16.36 5.82
CA GLN A 51 9.56 -15.78 7.01
C GLN A 51 10.93 -15.15 6.70
N ALA A 52 11.52 -15.40 5.52
CA ALA A 52 12.74 -14.73 5.11
C ALA A 52 12.44 -13.30 4.62
N ARG A 53 12.77 -12.31 5.46
CA ARG A 53 12.92 -10.88 5.09
C ARG A 53 13.82 -10.63 3.85
N SER A 54 14.45 -11.66 3.30
CA SER A 54 15.46 -11.55 2.26
C SER A 54 14.89 -11.24 0.87
N GLU A 55 13.75 -11.84 0.49
CA GLU A 55 13.14 -11.65 -0.84
C GLU A 55 12.47 -10.27 -1.01
N LEU A 56 11.94 -9.73 0.09
CA LEU A 56 11.14 -8.50 0.11
C LEU A 56 11.97 -7.22 0.28
N THR A 57 13.22 -7.34 0.73
CA THR A 57 14.16 -6.23 0.86
C THR A 57 14.95 -6.15 -0.43
N GLN A 58 14.66 -5.18 -1.30
CA GLN A 58 15.18 -5.10 -2.67
C GLN A 58 15.88 -3.78 -2.98
N CYS A 59 16.86 -3.84 -3.88
CA CYS A 59 17.48 -2.66 -4.49
C CYS A 59 16.44 -1.84 -5.26
N GLN A 60 16.37 -0.54 -5.02
CA GLN A 60 15.42 0.37 -5.70
C GLN A 60 15.73 0.60 -7.18
N THR A 61 16.86 0.10 -7.67
CA THR A 61 17.29 0.29 -9.07
C THR A 61 17.22 -1.00 -9.87
N CYS A 62 17.78 -2.08 -9.34
CA CYS A 62 17.91 -3.34 -10.07
C CYS A 62 17.07 -4.46 -9.46
N TRP A 63 16.30 -4.15 -8.41
CA TRP A 63 15.34 -5.05 -7.76
C TRP A 63 15.92 -6.33 -7.15
N LYS A 64 17.24 -6.55 -7.24
CA LYS A 64 17.92 -7.63 -6.53
C LYS A 64 17.61 -7.56 -5.04
N SER A 65 17.12 -8.67 -4.54
CA SER A 65 16.79 -8.90 -3.15
C SER A 65 17.97 -9.52 -2.40
N LYS A 66 17.88 -9.60 -1.07
CA LYS A 66 18.85 -10.42 -0.32
C LYS A 66 18.70 -11.92 -0.62
N ALA A 67 17.57 -12.36 -1.17
CA ALA A 67 17.40 -13.75 -1.61
C ALA A 67 18.19 -14.04 -2.89
N ASP A 68 18.43 -13.02 -3.71
CA ASP A 68 19.37 -13.07 -4.85
C ASP A 68 20.84 -12.95 -4.40
N GLY A 69 21.12 -13.07 -3.09
CA GLY A 69 22.44 -12.89 -2.49
C GLY A 69 22.90 -11.43 -2.42
N ALA A 70 22.05 -10.45 -2.71
CA ALA A 70 22.47 -9.05 -2.72
C ALA A 70 22.63 -8.48 -1.30
N VAL A 71 23.77 -7.84 -1.05
CA VAL A 71 23.97 -7.02 0.14
C VAL A 71 23.42 -5.62 -0.13
N LEU A 72 22.38 -5.25 0.61
CA LEU A 72 21.69 -3.96 0.43
C LEU A 72 22.11 -2.97 1.51
N PHE A 73 22.38 -1.73 1.10
CA PHE A 73 22.63 -0.61 2.00
C PHE A 73 21.60 0.49 1.78
N LYS A 74 21.30 1.24 2.85
CA LYS A 74 20.38 2.37 2.82
C LYS A 74 21.07 3.61 2.24
N CYS A 75 20.32 4.42 1.51
CA CYS A 75 20.75 5.77 1.13
C CYS A 75 21.26 6.52 2.37
N SER A 76 22.48 7.05 2.31
CA SER A 76 23.11 7.71 3.45
C SER A 76 22.38 8.98 3.89
N ALA A 77 21.69 9.66 2.97
CA ALA A 77 20.96 10.90 3.25
C ALA A 77 19.56 10.62 3.84
N CYS A 78 18.71 9.89 3.13
CA CYS A 78 17.33 9.68 3.59
C CYS A 78 17.12 8.45 4.49
N LYS A 79 18.04 7.49 4.53
CA LYS A 79 17.93 6.22 5.28
C LYS A 79 16.72 5.33 4.95
N VAL A 80 15.98 5.65 3.89
CA VAL A 80 14.76 4.93 3.47
C VAL A 80 15.07 3.97 2.32
N ASP A 81 15.44 4.51 1.16
CA ASP A 81 15.64 3.72 -0.06
C ASP A 81 16.92 2.86 0.01
N LEU A 82 16.86 1.64 -0.55
CA LEU A 82 17.90 0.62 -0.48
C LEU A 82 18.57 0.40 -1.83
N TYR A 83 19.89 0.18 -1.84
CA TYR A 83 20.66 -0.10 -3.06
C TYR A 83 21.64 -1.24 -2.83
N CYS A 84 21.92 -2.04 -3.85
CA CYS A 84 22.93 -3.09 -3.78
C CYS A 84 24.34 -2.59 -4.13
N SER A 85 24.46 -1.42 -4.77
CA SER A 85 25.74 -0.83 -5.16
C SER A 85 25.65 0.69 -5.30
N LYS A 86 26.80 1.38 -5.29
CA LYS A 86 26.85 2.84 -5.50
C LYS A 86 26.40 3.21 -6.92
N GLU A 87 26.62 2.33 -7.89
CA GLU A 87 26.18 2.48 -9.27
C GLU A 87 24.65 2.45 -9.33
N CYS A 88 24.01 1.50 -8.65
CA CYS A 88 22.55 1.46 -8.55
C CYS A 88 22.00 2.75 -7.94
N GLN A 89 22.62 3.24 -6.86
CA GLN A 89 22.23 4.51 -6.23
C GLN A 89 22.37 5.70 -7.20
N LYS A 90 23.47 5.79 -7.96
CA LYS A 90 23.70 6.86 -8.95
C LYS A 90 22.69 6.79 -10.10
N THR A 91 22.41 5.60 -10.62
CA THR A 91 21.43 5.39 -11.68
C THR A 91 20.03 5.81 -11.25
N ALA A 92 19.67 5.51 -9.99
CA ALA A 92 18.40 5.96 -9.43
C ALA A 92 18.40 7.45 -9.04
N TRP A 93 19.53 8.17 -9.05
CA TRP A 93 19.60 9.53 -8.51
C TRP A 93 18.64 10.53 -9.18
N PRO A 94 18.46 10.56 -10.52
CA PRO A 94 17.54 11.49 -11.16
C PRO A 94 16.11 11.40 -10.61
N THR A 95 15.61 10.18 -10.38
CA THR A 95 14.27 9.92 -9.85
C THR A 95 14.23 9.91 -8.32
N HIS A 96 15.30 9.46 -7.66
CA HIS A 96 15.43 9.42 -6.22
C HIS A 96 15.63 10.82 -5.62
N LYS A 97 16.29 11.77 -6.28
CA LYS A 97 16.64 13.09 -5.69
C LYS A 97 15.44 13.81 -5.07
N VAL A 98 14.29 13.78 -5.76
CA VAL A 98 13.04 14.37 -5.26
C VAL A 98 12.53 13.57 -4.04
N LYS A 99 12.41 12.24 -4.18
CA LYS A 99 12.02 11.32 -3.09
C LYS A 99 12.95 11.43 -1.87
N CYS A 100 14.25 11.62 -2.10
CA CYS A 100 15.30 11.75 -1.10
C CYS A 100 15.12 13.02 -0.28
N LYS A 101 14.82 14.15 -0.93
CA LYS A 101 14.53 15.42 -0.26
C LYS A 101 13.22 15.34 0.53
N ILE A 102 12.19 14.70 -0.02
CA ILE A 102 10.94 14.46 0.69
C ILE A 102 11.21 13.61 1.93
N ASN A 103 11.84 12.43 1.79
CA ASN A 103 12.16 11.55 2.90
C ASN A 103 13.03 12.21 3.99
N GLN A 104 13.94 13.13 3.59
CA GLN A 104 14.74 13.93 4.53
C GLN A 104 13.90 14.99 5.26
N ARG A 105 12.98 15.70 4.57
CA ARG A 105 12.07 16.69 5.19
C ARG A 105 11.06 16.03 6.14
N VAL A 106 10.53 14.87 5.76
CA VAL A 106 9.63 14.08 6.60
C VAL A 106 10.35 13.61 7.89
N SER A 107 11.67 13.46 7.87
CA SER A 107 12.45 13.14 9.09
C SER A 107 12.65 14.33 10.04
N LEU A 108 12.39 15.56 9.61
CA LEU A 108 12.56 16.79 10.41
C LEU A 108 11.27 17.30 11.07
N ASN A 109 10.09 16.93 10.55
CA ASN A 109 8.77 17.35 11.06
C ASN A 109 8.03 16.27 11.88
N GLY A 110 8.78 15.47 12.64
CA GLY A 110 8.22 14.44 13.51
C GLY A 110 8.54 13.04 13.00
N LYS A 111 8.96 12.19 13.93
CA LYS A 111 9.43 10.82 13.68
C LYS A 111 8.33 9.86 13.14
N ASP A 112 7.13 10.36 12.84
CA ASP A 112 5.92 9.55 12.64
C ASP A 112 5.62 9.27 11.15
N VAL A 113 5.54 10.29 10.29
CA VAL A 113 5.11 10.11 8.88
C VAL A 113 6.12 9.30 8.03
N SER A 114 7.43 9.50 8.23
CA SER A 114 8.46 8.73 7.50
C SER A 114 8.42 7.25 7.89
N SER A 115 8.20 6.99 9.18
CA SER A 115 8.01 5.64 9.70
C SER A 115 6.75 5.01 9.11
N LEU A 116 5.64 5.73 9.08
CA LEU A 116 4.37 5.25 8.51
C LEU A 116 4.45 4.95 7.01
N ILE A 117 5.16 5.76 6.22
CA ILE A 117 5.41 5.45 4.79
C ILE A 117 6.26 4.18 4.67
N GLY A 118 7.28 4.00 5.52
CA GLY A 118 8.07 2.79 5.59
C GLY A 118 7.22 1.56 5.96
N ASP A 119 6.33 1.70 6.93
CA ASP A 119 5.39 0.67 7.36
C ASP A 119 4.42 0.32 6.22
N LEU A 120 3.89 1.31 5.49
CA LEU A 120 2.97 1.09 4.38
C LEU A 120 3.63 0.33 3.23
N ARG A 121 4.87 0.67 2.90
CA ARG A 121 5.67 -0.09 1.92
C ARG A 121 5.94 -1.51 2.40
N GLY A 122 6.26 -1.68 3.69
CA GLY A 122 6.47 -2.99 4.30
C GLY A 122 5.21 -3.85 4.27
N PHE A 123 4.06 -3.28 4.63
CA PHE A 123 2.75 -3.92 4.58
C PHE A 123 2.38 -4.33 3.15
N THR A 124 2.53 -3.41 2.19
CA THR A 124 2.34 -3.69 0.77
C THR A 124 3.22 -4.85 0.30
N SER A 125 4.49 -4.86 0.70
CA SER A 125 5.43 -5.90 0.32
C SER A 125 5.09 -7.26 0.94
N LYS A 126 4.60 -7.30 2.18
CA LYS A 126 4.17 -8.53 2.84
C LYS A 126 2.96 -9.16 2.17
N HIS A 127 2.04 -8.32 1.69
CA HIS A 127 0.81 -8.76 1.04
C HIS A 127 0.89 -8.79 -0.49
N ARG A 128 2.09 -8.63 -1.06
CA ARG A 128 2.28 -8.51 -2.51
C ARG A 128 1.63 -9.65 -3.31
N PRO A 129 1.73 -10.94 -2.93
CA PRO A 129 1.06 -12.03 -3.66
C PRO A 129 -0.46 -11.88 -3.70
N SER A 130 -1.09 -11.64 -2.55
CA SER A 130 -2.54 -11.40 -2.43
C SER A 130 -2.98 -10.17 -3.22
N ILE A 131 -2.25 -9.06 -3.07
CA ILE A 131 -2.53 -7.79 -3.76
C ILE A 131 -2.40 -7.96 -5.28
N ALA A 132 -1.36 -8.65 -5.76
CA ALA A 132 -1.13 -8.86 -7.19
C ALA A 132 -2.24 -9.70 -7.81
N MET A 133 -2.59 -10.81 -7.16
CA MET A 133 -3.67 -11.69 -7.60
C MET A 133 -5.02 -10.97 -7.63
N ALA A 134 -5.33 -10.21 -6.58
CA ALA A 134 -6.53 -9.40 -6.52
C ALA A 134 -6.56 -8.32 -7.61
N GLY A 135 -5.43 -7.64 -7.89
CA GLY A 135 -5.32 -6.66 -8.96
C GLY A 135 -5.64 -7.25 -10.35
N VAL A 136 -5.11 -8.44 -10.65
CA VAL A 136 -5.39 -9.14 -11.92
C VAL A 136 -6.89 -9.44 -12.07
N ARG A 137 -7.53 -9.89 -10.98
CA ARG A 137 -8.95 -10.25 -10.95
C ARG A 137 -9.85 -9.02 -11.01
N ALA A 138 -9.57 -8.01 -10.19
CA ALA A 138 -10.34 -6.77 -10.09
C ALA A 138 -10.38 -6.00 -11.40
N LEU A 139 -9.24 -5.90 -12.10
CA LEU A 139 -9.17 -5.24 -13.40
C LEU A 139 -9.63 -6.14 -14.55
N GLU A 140 -10.08 -7.37 -14.29
CA GLU A 140 -10.51 -8.34 -15.31
C GLU A 140 -9.46 -8.58 -16.42
N LEU A 141 -8.17 -8.63 -16.06
CA LEU A 141 -7.08 -8.64 -17.03
C LEU A 141 -7.02 -9.90 -17.90
N VAL A 142 -7.64 -10.98 -17.46
CA VAL A 142 -7.80 -12.20 -18.28
C VAL A 142 -8.61 -11.92 -19.54
N LYS A 143 -9.58 -10.99 -19.47
CA LYS A 143 -10.42 -10.60 -20.59
C LYS A 143 -9.77 -9.51 -21.44
N ASP A 144 -9.13 -8.53 -20.79
CA ASP A 144 -8.53 -7.39 -21.47
C ASP A 144 -7.34 -6.80 -20.70
N LEU A 145 -6.12 -7.09 -21.17
CA LEU A 145 -4.89 -6.56 -20.58
C LEU A 145 -4.76 -5.03 -20.72
N SER A 146 -5.47 -4.40 -21.66
CA SER A 146 -5.39 -2.95 -21.83
C SER A 146 -6.07 -2.17 -20.70
N ARG A 147 -6.89 -2.84 -19.87
CA ARG A 147 -7.46 -2.27 -18.65
C ARG A 147 -6.41 -1.74 -17.68
N CYS A 148 -5.21 -2.31 -17.66
CA CYS A 148 -4.08 -1.76 -16.89
C CYS A 148 -3.74 -0.30 -17.20
N LYS A 149 -4.14 0.21 -18.38
CA LYS A 149 -3.89 1.60 -18.82
C LYS A 149 -5.10 2.51 -18.63
N ARG A 150 -6.23 1.96 -18.16
CA ARG A 150 -7.48 2.69 -17.93
C ARG A 150 -7.81 2.76 -16.45
N ASP A 151 -7.56 1.66 -15.75
CA ASP A 151 -8.02 1.41 -14.41
C ASP A 151 -6.86 0.99 -13.49
N LEU A 152 -7.00 1.27 -12.19
CA LEU A 152 -6.13 0.80 -11.13
C LEU A 152 -6.94 0.31 -9.94
N LEU A 153 -6.37 -0.63 -9.18
CA LEU A 153 -6.96 -1.08 -7.92
C LEU A 153 -6.58 -0.09 -6.81
N VAL A 154 -7.55 0.32 -6.00
CA VAL A 154 -7.38 1.22 -4.87
C VAL A 154 -7.75 0.49 -3.58
N LEU A 155 -6.84 0.51 -2.61
CA LEU A 155 -7.04 -0.01 -1.27
C LEU A 155 -7.13 1.15 -0.29
N SER A 156 -8.31 1.32 0.30
CA SER A 156 -8.57 2.30 1.35
C SER A 156 -8.18 1.69 2.70
N LEU A 157 -7.17 2.26 3.33
CA LEU A 157 -6.58 1.77 4.57
C LEU A 157 -6.74 2.79 5.69
N ILE A 158 -6.57 2.32 6.91
CA ILE A 158 -6.45 3.15 8.11
C ILE A 158 -5.39 2.54 9.03
N SER A 159 -4.68 3.37 9.81
CA SER A 159 -3.64 2.87 10.71
C SER A 159 -4.24 1.96 11.76
N ARG A 160 -3.62 0.81 12.01
CA ARG A 160 -4.17 -0.15 12.97
C ARG A 160 -3.61 0.05 14.38
N PRO A 161 -4.47 0.18 15.42
CA PRO A 161 -4.01 0.21 16.81
C PRO A 161 -3.26 -1.07 17.20
N GLY A 162 -2.30 -0.95 18.11
CA GLY A 162 -1.56 -2.11 18.65
C GLY A 162 -0.64 -2.82 17.64
N ARG A 163 -0.35 -2.19 16.48
CA ARG A 163 0.53 -2.74 15.46
C ARG A 163 1.92 -3.07 16.01
N THR A 164 2.32 -4.32 15.88
CA THR A 164 3.66 -4.82 16.26
C THR A 164 4.32 -5.59 15.12
N ARG A 165 3.56 -5.96 14.09
CA ARG A 165 4.00 -6.76 12.94
C ARG A 165 3.64 -6.03 11.66
N THR A 166 4.53 -6.06 10.68
CA THR A 166 4.39 -5.31 9.43
C THR A 166 3.13 -5.72 8.65
N GLU A 167 2.80 -7.01 8.64
CA GLU A 167 1.63 -7.55 7.93
C GLU A 167 0.27 -7.18 8.55
N THR A 168 0.25 -6.61 9.77
CA THR A 168 -0.97 -6.15 10.46
C THR A 168 -0.92 -4.66 10.81
N ALA A 169 -0.03 -3.90 10.15
CA ALA A 169 0.18 -2.48 10.44
C ALA A 169 -1.01 -1.57 10.06
N PHE A 170 -1.81 -2.00 9.08
CA PHE A 170 -2.97 -1.27 8.57
C PHE A 170 -4.20 -2.19 8.58
N PHE A 171 -5.38 -1.56 8.60
CA PHE A 171 -6.65 -2.21 8.41
C PHE A 171 -7.24 -1.74 7.07
N ALA A 172 -7.61 -2.69 6.21
CA ALA A 172 -8.26 -2.46 4.94
C ALA A 172 -9.76 -2.28 5.15
N MET A 173 -10.27 -1.12 4.74
CA MET A 173 -11.68 -0.74 4.80
C MET A 173 -12.43 -1.14 3.54
N GLU A 174 -11.78 -0.97 2.38
CA GLU A 174 -12.39 -1.16 1.06
C GLU A 174 -11.31 -1.49 0.03
N ALA A 175 -11.67 -2.27 -1.00
CA ALA A 175 -10.89 -2.42 -2.21
C ALA A 175 -11.77 -2.14 -3.43
N SER A 176 -11.43 -1.12 -4.22
CA SER A 176 -12.24 -0.76 -5.39
C SER A 176 -11.41 -0.40 -6.62
N VAL A 177 -11.99 -0.60 -7.80
CA VAL A 177 -11.36 -0.21 -9.07
C VAL A 177 -11.75 1.22 -9.39
N LYS A 178 -10.75 2.05 -9.74
CA LYS A 178 -10.98 3.42 -10.20
C LYS A 178 -10.30 3.63 -11.55
N PRO A 179 -10.86 4.47 -12.44
CA PRO A 179 -10.14 4.89 -13.63
C PRO A 179 -9.04 5.88 -13.27
N TYR A 180 -7.94 5.94 -14.03
CA TYR A 180 -6.88 6.94 -13.81
C TYR A 180 -7.41 8.38 -13.87
N SER A 181 -8.44 8.64 -14.67
CA SER A 181 -9.10 9.95 -14.76
C SER A 181 -9.68 10.45 -13.44
N PHE A 182 -10.01 9.55 -12.51
CA PHE A 182 -10.46 9.90 -11.17
C PHE A 182 -9.41 10.73 -10.40
N PHE A 183 -8.12 10.53 -10.70
CA PHE A 183 -6.99 11.19 -10.04
C PHE A 183 -6.50 12.46 -10.77
N GLN A 184 -7.18 12.89 -11.84
CA GLN A 184 -6.86 14.10 -12.60
C GLN A 184 -5.38 14.13 -13.02
N GLU A 185 -4.65 15.24 -12.77
CA GLU A 185 -3.23 15.40 -13.11
C GLU A 185 -2.36 14.28 -12.54
N LYS A 186 -2.63 13.83 -11.31
CA LYS A 186 -1.89 12.70 -10.70
C LYS A 186 -2.13 11.40 -11.46
N GLY A 187 -3.30 11.23 -12.07
CA GLY A 187 -3.61 10.08 -12.92
C GLY A 187 -2.72 10.03 -14.17
N VAL A 188 -2.47 11.20 -14.78
CA VAL A 188 -1.57 11.33 -15.93
C VAL A 188 -0.14 10.98 -15.51
N GLU A 189 0.35 11.52 -14.39
CA GLU A 189 1.68 11.18 -13.85
C GLU A 189 1.82 9.68 -13.57
N MET A 190 0.78 9.03 -13.03
CA MET A 190 0.79 7.59 -12.80
C MET A 190 0.89 6.81 -14.12
N LEU A 191 0.20 7.22 -15.18
CA LEU A 191 0.29 6.57 -16.48
C LEU A 191 1.69 6.70 -17.11
N GLU A 192 2.34 7.85 -16.96
CA GLU A 192 3.73 8.03 -17.40
C GLU A 192 4.69 7.10 -16.64
N GLN A 193 4.51 6.97 -15.32
CA GLN A 193 5.28 6.04 -14.49
C GLN A 193 5.00 4.58 -14.88
N LEU A 194 3.75 4.24 -15.20
CA LEU A 194 3.35 2.90 -15.61
C LEU A 194 4.13 2.46 -16.85
N ALA A 195 4.31 3.33 -17.84
CA ALA A 195 5.06 3.03 -19.06
C ALA A 195 6.53 2.67 -18.75
N HIS A 196 7.13 3.31 -17.75
CA HIS A 196 8.49 2.97 -17.29
C HIS A 196 8.53 1.57 -16.67
N TYR A 197 7.63 1.27 -15.74
CA TYR A 197 7.57 -0.05 -15.09
C TYR A 197 7.19 -1.18 -16.05
N GLU A 198 6.33 -0.91 -17.04
CA GLU A 198 5.97 -1.88 -18.08
C GLU A 198 7.22 -2.34 -18.85
N LYS A 199 8.14 -1.43 -19.16
CA LYS A 199 9.40 -1.77 -19.83
C LYS A 199 10.29 -2.65 -18.94
N GLU A 200 10.35 -2.39 -17.64
CA GLU A 200 11.13 -3.19 -16.70
C GLU A 200 10.54 -4.59 -16.50
N ASN A 201 9.24 -4.69 -16.23
CA ASN A 201 8.56 -5.97 -16.01
C ASN A 201 8.52 -6.84 -17.28
N LYS A 202 8.45 -6.24 -18.48
CA LYS A 202 8.57 -7.01 -19.72
C LYS A 202 9.91 -7.74 -19.86
N ARG A 203 11.00 -7.17 -19.30
CA ARG A 203 12.32 -7.84 -19.31
C ARG A 203 12.36 -9.09 -18.44
N THR A 204 11.45 -9.22 -17.47
CA THR A 204 11.30 -10.40 -16.60
C THR A 204 10.18 -11.34 -17.06
N GLY A 205 9.66 -11.15 -18.29
CA GLY A 205 8.65 -12.01 -18.89
C GLY A 205 7.21 -11.67 -18.55
N ALA A 206 6.95 -10.55 -17.86
CA ALA A 206 5.58 -10.09 -17.63
C ALA A 206 4.91 -9.66 -18.94
N VAL A 207 3.63 -10.00 -19.10
CA VAL A 207 2.81 -9.62 -20.26
C VAL A 207 2.09 -8.29 -20.09
N ALA A 208 1.90 -7.84 -18.86
CA ALA A 208 1.34 -6.53 -18.54
C ALA A 208 1.92 -6.01 -17.21
N THR A 209 1.62 -4.75 -16.89
CA THR A 209 1.87 -4.16 -15.57
C THR A 209 0.63 -3.41 -15.16
N LEU A 210 0.17 -3.59 -13.92
CA LEU A 210 -0.93 -2.85 -13.31
C LEU A 210 -0.41 -2.05 -12.12
N PHE A 211 -1.13 -1.00 -11.73
CA PHE A 211 -0.91 -0.30 -10.47
C PHE A 211 -1.94 -0.68 -9.43
N VAL A 212 -1.47 -0.76 -8.18
CA VAL A 212 -2.31 -0.77 -6.99
C VAL A 212 -1.95 0.44 -6.13
N LEU A 213 -2.93 1.30 -5.84
CA LEU A 213 -2.80 2.42 -4.93
C LEU A 213 -3.28 2.02 -3.55
N LEU A 214 -2.39 2.04 -2.56
CA LEU A 214 -2.75 1.89 -1.15
C LEU A 214 -2.78 3.29 -0.53
N HIS A 215 -3.94 3.71 -0.03
CA HIS A 215 -4.15 5.03 0.56
C HIS A 215 -4.56 4.89 2.03
N CYS A 216 -3.76 5.43 2.94
CA CYS A 216 -4.09 5.46 4.35
C CYS A 216 -4.84 6.76 4.66
N ILE A 217 -6.13 6.67 4.92
CA ILE A 217 -7.04 7.81 5.01
C ILE A 217 -6.67 8.74 6.17
N ASP A 218 -6.41 8.16 7.34
CA ASP A 218 -6.15 8.89 8.59
C ASP A 218 -4.84 9.68 8.61
N SER A 219 -3.85 9.21 7.86
CA SER A 219 -2.51 9.81 7.78
C SER A 219 -2.25 10.50 6.44
N GLY A 220 -3.15 10.36 5.47
CA GLY A 220 -3.03 10.89 4.11
C GLY A 220 -1.91 10.27 3.27
N ILE A 221 -1.16 9.29 3.81
CA ILE A 221 -0.04 8.68 3.09
C ILE A 221 -0.52 7.72 2.02
N SER A 222 0.26 7.60 0.95
CA SER A 222 -0.07 6.71 -0.17
C SER A 222 1.15 5.95 -0.66
N ASN A 223 0.92 4.73 -1.15
CA ASN A 223 1.91 3.92 -1.83
C ASN A 223 1.33 3.38 -3.14
N VAL A 224 1.94 3.72 -4.28
CA VAL A 224 1.60 3.16 -5.59
C VAL A 224 2.54 2.01 -5.88
N ALA A 225 1.98 0.80 -5.98
CA ALA A 225 2.72 -0.42 -6.22
C ALA A 225 2.58 -0.88 -7.68
N PRO A 226 3.68 -0.89 -8.47
CA PRO A 226 3.70 -1.56 -9.76
C PRO A 226 3.70 -3.08 -9.56
N VAL A 227 2.82 -3.76 -10.29
CA VAL A 227 2.69 -5.22 -10.27
C VAL A 227 2.84 -5.74 -11.69
N GLY A 228 3.87 -6.55 -11.93
CA GLY A 228 3.99 -7.32 -13.17
C GLY A 228 2.92 -8.42 -13.22
N VAL A 229 2.39 -8.68 -14.41
CA VAL A 229 1.40 -9.72 -14.66
C VAL A 229 2.03 -10.76 -15.57
N TRP A 230 2.09 -12.01 -15.13
CA TRP A 230 2.57 -13.15 -15.92
C TRP A 230 1.39 -13.98 -16.44
N ARG A 231 1.62 -14.84 -17.45
CA ARG A 231 0.52 -15.59 -18.08
C ARG A 231 -0.09 -16.65 -17.17
N ASP A 232 0.71 -17.23 -16.28
CA ASP A 232 0.33 -18.28 -15.33
C ASP A 232 -0.68 -17.81 -14.28
N VAL A 233 -0.69 -16.52 -13.94
CA VAL A 233 -1.67 -15.93 -13.02
C VAL A 233 -2.98 -15.52 -13.70
N LEU A 234 -3.07 -15.60 -15.02
CA LEU A 234 -4.28 -15.31 -15.79
C LEU A 234 -5.18 -16.56 -15.87
N ASP A 235 -6.03 -16.74 -14.86
CA ASP A 235 -6.93 -17.89 -14.78
C ASP A 235 -8.35 -17.53 -15.29
N PRO A 236 -8.76 -18.01 -16.49
CA PRO A 236 -10.11 -17.79 -17.01
C PRO A 236 -11.20 -18.57 -16.26
N ALA A 237 -10.84 -19.56 -15.45
CA ALA A 237 -11.78 -20.36 -14.67
C ALA A 237 -12.10 -19.72 -13.31
N TYR A 238 -11.39 -18.67 -12.90
CA TYR A 238 -11.65 -18.01 -11.62
C TYR A 238 -13.07 -17.43 -11.55
N ARG A 239 -13.80 -17.76 -10.48
CA ARG A 239 -15.16 -17.27 -10.16
C ARG A 239 -15.30 -16.83 -8.71
N GLY A 240 -14.18 -16.60 -8.01
CA GLY A 240 -14.17 -16.30 -6.58
C GLY A 240 -14.43 -14.82 -6.27
N ASP A 241 -14.65 -14.55 -4.98
CA ASP A 241 -14.72 -13.22 -4.40
C ASP A 241 -13.32 -12.69 -4.10
N TRP A 242 -12.73 -11.99 -5.07
CA TRP A 242 -11.38 -11.45 -4.95
C TRP A 242 -11.29 -10.35 -3.88
N GLU A 243 -12.38 -9.60 -3.68
CA GLU A 243 -12.43 -8.45 -2.77
C GLU A 243 -12.45 -8.94 -1.33
N GLY A 244 -13.40 -9.83 -1.01
CA GLY A 244 -13.50 -10.43 0.32
C GLY A 244 -12.26 -11.25 0.67
N GLU A 245 -11.69 -11.99 -0.27
CA GLU A 245 -10.44 -12.73 -0.08
C GLU A 245 -9.27 -11.79 0.24
N LEU A 246 -9.12 -10.69 -0.52
CA LEU A 246 -8.07 -9.71 -0.29
C LEU A 246 -8.23 -9.03 1.07
N ILE A 247 -9.41 -8.49 1.36
CA ILE A 247 -9.68 -7.79 2.63
C ILE A 247 -9.40 -8.71 3.81
N ARG A 248 -9.83 -9.98 3.73
CA ARG A 248 -9.52 -10.99 4.75
C ARG A 248 -8.02 -11.20 4.90
N HIS A 249 -7.27 -11.37 3.82
CA HIS A 249 -5.82 -11.55 3.90
C HIS A 249 -5.11 -10.36 4.56
N LEU A 250 -5.48 -9.13 4.16
CA LEU A 250 -4.93 -7.89 4.71
C LEU A 250 -5.25 -7.75 6.22
N ASN A 251 -6.51 -7.95 6.60
CA ASN A 251 -6.99 -7.70 7.96
C ASN A 251 -6.63 -8.82 8.93
N GLU A 252 -6.53 -10.07 8.48
CA GLU A 252 -6.11 -11.19 9.33
C GLU A 252 -4.58 -11.38 9.35
N GLY A 253 -3.83 -10.60 8.57
CA GLY A 253 -2.37 -10.69 8.48
C GLY A 253 -1.88 -11.99 7.81
N ILE A 254 -2.64 -12.49 6.82
CA ILE A 254 -2.32 -13.70 6.06
C ILE A 254 -1.37 -13.33 4.92
N VAL A 255 -0.21 -13.99 4.90
CA VAL A 255 0.89 -13.73 3.96
C VAL A 255 1.21 -15.05 3.25
N LEU A 256 0.97 -15.11 1.94
CA LEU A 256 0.99 -16.31 1.09
C LEU A 256 2.33 -16.52 0.38
#